data_AF-A0A940CGD0-F1
#
_entry.id   AF-A0A940CGD0-F1
#
_cell.length_a   1.000
_cell.length_b   1.000
_cell.length_c   1.000
_cell.angle_alpha   90.00
_cell.angle_beta   90.00
_cell.angle_gamma   90.00
#
_symmetry.space_group_name_H-M   'P 1'
#
loop_
_entity.id
_entity.type
_entity.pdbx_description
1 polymer ?
#
loop_
_entity_poly.entity_id
_entity_poly.type
_entity_poly.pdbx_seq_one_letter_code
_entity_poly.pdbx_strand_id
1 'polypeptide(L)'
;MIDSYFYLTAAIGVVLFGISKGGFAGPMAILAIPIMALSMSPVVAAAILLPVLLVMDVVALYIYWNKWDLKNIKIIIPPAIFGIAIGALTFKYSSDDSIRIIIGTIAILFILFSIIQKNDFFIKPTKAKGIFWSSVGGYTSFIIHSG
;
A
#
# COMPACT_ATOMS: atom_id res chain seq x y z
N MET A 1 4.89 -6.39 29.65
CA MET A 1 5.95 -5.35 29.74
C MET A 1 5.64 -4.30 28.69
N ILE A 2 5.86 -3.02 28.98
CA ILE A 2 5.75 -1.95 27.97
C ILE A 2 6.94 -2.15 27.03
N ASP A 3 6.71 -2.72 25.85
CA ASP A 3 7.76 -2.88 24.84
C ASP A 3 7.99 -1.54 24.15
N SER A 4 8.91 -0.74 24.70
CA SER A 4 9.29 0.57 24.12
C SER A 4 9.72 0.45 22.65
N TYR A 5 10.27 -0.70 22.24
CA TYR A 5 10.64 -0.98 20.85
C TYR A 5 9.42 -1.05 19.91
N PHE A 6 8.32 -1.66 20.36
CA PHE A 6 7.07 -1.75 19.60
C PHE A 6 6.44 -0.38 19.37
N TYR A 7 6.37 0.45 20.42
CA TYR A 7 5.80 1.80 20.28
C TYR A 7 6.64 2.69 19.37
N LEU A 8 7.96 2.54 19.39
CA LEU A 8 8.87 3.29 18.54
C LEU A 8 8.65 2.94 17.05
N THR A 9 8.64 1.66 16.70
CA THR A 9 8.43 1.21 15.32
C THR A 9 7.03 1.55 14.81
N ALA A 10 6.00 1.39 15.66
CA ALA A 10 4.62 1.76 15.33
C ALA A 10 4.46 3.28 15.13
N ALA A 11 5.04 4.11 16.00
CA ALA A 11 4.97 5.57 15.87
C ALA A 11 5.65 6.04 14.58
N ILE A 12 6.85 5.51 14.28
CA ILE A 12 7.55 5.81 13.03
C ILE A 12 6.72 5.37 11.82
N GLY A 13 6.18 4.14 11.84
CA GLY A 13 5.35 3.61 10.77
C GLY A 13 4.11 4.46 10.49
N VAL A 14 3.38 4.85 11.54
CA VAL A 14 2.19 5.70 11.44
C VAL A 14 2.52 7.09 10.87
N VAL A 15 3.61 7.71 11.33
CA VAL A 15 4.05 9.03 10.82
C VAL A 15 4.44 8.94 9.35
N LEU A 16 5.23 7.94 8.95
CA LEU A 16 5.62 7.74 7.56
C LEU A 16 4.40 7.52 6.65
N PHE A 17 3.42 6.74 7.10
CA PHE A 17 2.18 6.52 6.37
C PHE A 17 1.36 7.80 6.23
N GLY A 18 1.25 8.60 7.30
CA GLY A 18 0.54 9.87 7.28
C GLY A 18 1.15 10.90 6.35
N ILE A 19 2.48 11.04 6.35
CA ILE A 19 3.19 11.95 5.44
C ILE A 19 2.99 11.53 3.98
N SER A 20 3.04 10.23 3.71
CA SER A 20 2.85 9.70 2.36
C SER A 20 1.44 9.95 1.83
N LYS A 21 0.41 9.67 2.63
CA LYS A 21 -0.99 9.90 2.22
C LYS A 21 -1.33 11.38 2.08
N GLY A 22 -0.65 12.25 2.83
CA GLY A 22 -0.73 13.70 2.71
C GLY A 22 -0.09 14.28 1.44
N GLY A 23 0.49 13.44 0.57
CA GLY A 23 1.04 13.86 -0.73
C GLY A 23 2.47 14.40 -0.69
N PHE A 24 3.07 14.53 0.50
CA PHE A 24 4.43 15.09 0.66
C PHE A 24 5.54 14.06 0.42
N ALA A 25 5.30 12.78 0.69
CA ALA A 25 6.31 11.75 0.52
C ALA A 25 5.70 10.40 0.12
N GLY A 26 5.05 10.36 -1.05
CA GLY A 26 4.37 9.16 -1.58
C GLY A 26 5.14 7.84 -1.41
N PRO A 27 6.43 7.77 -1.79
CA PRO A 27 7.29 6.58 -1.60
C PRO A 27 7.46 6.09 -0.16
N MET A 28 7.35 6.97 0.84
CA MET A 28 7.77 6.66 2.21
C MET A 28 6.81 5.72 2.95
N ALA A 29 5.53 5.63 2.53
CA ALA A 29 4.59 4.65 3.11
C ALA A 29 5.04 3.20 2.90
N ILE A 30 5.79 2.92 1.83
CA ILE A 30 6.25 1.55 1.50
C ILE A 30 7.21 1.03 2.58
N LEU A 31 7.92 1.93 3.27
CA LEU A 31 8.87 1.58 4.34
C LEU A 31 8.19 1.33 5.69
N ALA A 32 6.98 1.85 5.91
CA ALA A 32 6.30 1.77 7.21
C ALA A 32 6.04 0.32 7.64
N ILE A 33 5.53 -0.51 6.73
CA ILE A 33 5.16 -1.90 7.04
C ILE A 33 6.39 -2.80 7.26
N PRO A 34 7.44 -2.77 6.41
CA PRO A 34 8.71 -3.45 6.71
C PRO A 34 9.32 -3.07 8.07
N ILE A 35 9.30 -1.79 8.44
CA ILE A 35 9.84 -1.32 9.72
C ILE A 35 9.03 -1.88 10.89
N MET A 36 7.69 -1.85 10.81
CA MET A 36 6.82 -2.42 11.84
C MET A 36 6.97 -3.94 11.94
N ALA A 37 7.14 -4.63 10.80
CA ALA A 37 7.32 -6.07 10.71
C ALA A 37 8.62 -6.59 11.35
N LEU A 38 9.58 -5.71 11.68
CA LEU A 38 10.77 -6.07 12.48
C LEU A 38 10.43 -6.34 13.95
N SER A 39 9.28 -5.85 14.43
CA SER A 39 8.88 -5.89 15.84
C SER A 39 7.59 -6.68 16.10
N MET A 40 6.74 -6.84 15.09
CA MET A 40 5.45 -7.51 15.20
C MET A 40 5.10 -8.24 13.90
N SER A 41 4.06 -9.09 13.91
CA SER A 41 3.59 -9.68 12.66
C SER A 41 3.02 -8.60 11.72
N PRO A 42 3.17 -8.75 10.39
CA PRO A 42 2.60 -7.80 9.43
C PRO A 42 1.08 -7.61 9.59
N VAL A 43 0.38 -8.67 10.01
CA VAL A 43 -1.04 -8.69 10.35
C VAL A 43 -1.36 -7.70 11.48
N VAL A 44 -0.64 -7.79 12.60
CA VAL A 44 -0.83 -6.87 13.73
C VAL A 44 -0.49 -5.43 13.34
N ALA A 45 0.57 -5.24 12.54
CA ALA A 45 0.93 -3.92 12.02
C ALA A 45 -0.19 -3.31 11.18
N ALA A 46 -0.78 -4.09 10.27
CA ALA A 46 -1.92 -3.67 9.45
C ALA A 46 -3.14 -3.33 10.33
N ALA A 47 -3.46 -4.18 11.32
CA ALA A 47 -4.57 -3.95 12.25
C ALA A 47 -4.45 -2.61 13.01
N ILE A 48 -3.24 -2.23 13.43
CA ILE A 48 -2.97 -0.95 14.10
C ILE A 48 -3.13 0.23 13.13
N LEU A 49 -2.70 0.06 11.87
CA LEU A 49 -2.78 1.10 10.85
C LEU A 49 -4.22 1.32 10.37
N LEU A 50 -5.07 0.29 10.31
CA LEU A 50 -6.41 0.33 9.73
C LEU A 50 -7.28 1.52 10.20
N PRO A 51 -7.45 1.80 11.50
CA PRO A 51 -8.26 2.94 11.96
C PRO A 51 -7.69 4.27 11.47
N VAL A 52 -6.36 4.41 11.48
CA VAL A 52 -5.67 5.60 11.02
C VAL A 52 -5.84 5.77 9.51
N LEU A 53 -5.71 4.69 8.74
CA LEU A 53 -5.90 4.68 7.30
C LEU A 53 -7.32 5.11 6.91
N LEU A 54 -8.34 4.59 7.61
CA LEU A 54 -9.74 4.95 7.39
C LEU A 54 -9.99 6.44 7.61
N VAL A 55 -9.49 7.01 8.72
CA VAL A 55 -9.62 8.45 8.97
C VAL A 55 -8.97 9.26 7.85
N MET A 56 -7.77 8.85 7.42
CA MET A 56 -7.09 9.53 6.33
C MET A 56 -7.82 9.37 4.99
N ASP A 57 -8.52 8.25 4.73
CA ASP A 57 -9.32 8.04 3.50
C ASP A 57 -10.51 8.99 3.47
N VAL A 58 -11.19 9.16 4.60
CA VAL A 58 -12.32 10.10 4.73
C VAL A 58 -11.85 11.53 4.46
N VAL A 59 -10.72 11.94 5.05
CA VAL A 59 -10.15 13.28 4.82
C VAL A 59 -9.74 13.46 3.36
N ALA A 60 -9.10 12.47 2.74
CA ALA A 60 -8.73 12.53 1.32
C ALA A 60 -9.97 12.65 0.43
N LEU A 61 -11.01 11.84 0.67
CA LEU A 61 -12.27 11.93 -0.08
C LEU A 61 -12.93 13.30 0.07
N TYR A 62 -12.89 13.90 1.26
CA TYR A 62 -13.41 15.23 1.50
C TYR A 62 -12.66 16.31 0.70
N ILE A 63 -11.31 16.28 0.72
CA ILE A 63 -10.46 17.27 0.01
C ILE A 63 -10.58 17.15 -1.52
N TYR A 64 -10.74 15.93 -2.02
CA TYR A 64 -10.83 15.62 -3.45
C TYR A 64 -12.26 15.40 -3.95
N TRP A 65 -13.26 15.69 -3.10
CA TRP A 65 -14.66 15.56 -3.47
C TRP A 65 -14.95 16.39 -4.73
N ASN A 66 -15.56 15.76 -5.73
CA ASN A 66 -15.89 16.39 -7.01
C ASN A 66 -14.71 16.69 -7.96
N LYS A 67 -13.50 16.21 -7.69
CA LYS A 67 -12.31 16.37 -8.57
C LYS A 67 -11.95 15.11 -9.38
N TRP A 68 -12.82 14.11 -9.37
CA TRP A 68 -12.64 12.82 -10.02
C TRP A 68 -12.88 12.83 -11.54
N ASP A 69 -12.00 12.15 -12.28
CA ASP A 69 -12.19 11.85 -13.71
C ASP A 69 -12.88 10.49 -13.90
N LEU A 70 -14.15 10.54 -14.30
CA LEU A 70 -15.00 9.39 -14.57
C LEU A 70 -14.43 8.42 -15.62
N LYS A 71 -13.64 8.91 -16.59
CA LYS A 71 -13.04 8.05 -17.63
C LYS A 71 -11.96 7.16 -17.03
N ASN A 72 -11.10 7.72 -16.18
CA ASN A 72 -10.04 6.97 -15.50
C ASN A 72 -10.61 6.03 -14.44
N ILE A 73 -11.60 6.48 -13.68
CA ILE A 73 -12.28 5.64 -12.67
C ILE A 73 -12.85 4.35 -13.29
N LYS A 74 -13.52 4.45 -14.44
CA LYS A 74 -14.07 3.27 -15.14
C LYS A 74 -13.00 2.30 -15.63
N ILE A 75 -11.76 2.76 -15.84
CA ILE A 75 -10.64 1.91 -16.26
C ILE A 75 -9.96 1.25 -15.05
N ILE A 76 -9.91 1.95 -13.91
CA ILE A 76 -9.14 1.53 -12.73
C ILE A 76 -9.97 0.64 -11.79
N ILE A 77 -11.23 1.00 -11.52
CA ILE A 77 -12.06 0.32 -10.51
C ILE A 77 -12.32 -1.16 -10.85
N PRO A 78 -12.82 -1.52 -12.06
CA PRO A 78 -13.16 -2.93 -12.33
C PRO A 78 -11.96 -3.89 -12.21
N PRO A 79 -10.78 -3.56 -12.78
CA PRO A 79 -9.58 -4.39 -12.60
C PRO A 79 -9.08 -4.40 -11.16
N ALA A 80 -9.19 -3.30 -10.42
CA ALA A 80 -8.82 -3.28 -9.00
C ALA A 80 -9.70 -4.23 -8.17
N ILE A 81 -11.02 -4.22 -8.40
CA ILE A 81 -11.96 -5.17 -7.77
C ILE A 81 -11.58 -6.61 -8.14
N PHE A 82 -11.21 -6.86 -9.40
CA PHE A 82 -10.76 -8.18 -9.83
C PHE A 82 -9.47 -8.62 -9.11
N GLY A 83 -8.50 -7.73 -8.97
CA GLY A 83 -7.27 -7.99 -8.20
C GLY A 83 -7.56 -8.28 -6.72
N ILE A 84 -8.47 -7.51 -6.11
CA ILE A 84 -8.93 -7.73 -4.72
C ILE A 84 -9.60 -9.09 -4.58
N ALA A 85 -10.46 -9.48 -5.53
CA ALA A 85 -11.14 -10.77 -5.51
C ALA A 85 -10.14 -11.93 -5.60
N ILE A 86 -9.13 -11.83 -6.46
CA ILE A 86 -8.03 -12.82 -6.52
C ILE A 86 -7.28 -12.84 -5.20
N GLY A 87 -6.93 -11.67 -4.66
CA GLY A 87 -6.26 -11.54 -3.37
C GLY A 87 -7.03 -12.24 -2.25
N ALA A 88 -8.34 -12.06 -2.19
CA ALA A 88 -9.22 -12.70 -1.22
C ALA A 88 -9.24 -14.23 -1.33
N LEU A 89 -9.19 -14.77 -2.55
CA LEU A 89 -9.14 -16.22 -2.77
C LEU A 89 -7.77 -16.80 -2.37
N THR A 90 -6.68 -16.09 -2.66
CA THR A 90 -5.31 -16.52 -2.36
C THR A 90 -4.93 -16.31 -0.89
N PHE A 91 -5.56 -15.35 -0.21
CA PHE A 91 -5.23 -14.99 1.17
C PHE A 91 -5.37 -16.16 2.15
N LYS A 92 -6.37 -17.04 1.98
CA LYS A 92 -6.55 -18.24 2.82
C LYS A 92 -5.35 -19.20 2.79
N TYR A 93 -4.53 -19.14 1.75
CA TYR A 93 -3.34 -19.98 1.59
C TYR A 93 -2.05 -19.27 1.99
N SER A 94 -2.12 -18.01 2.44
CA SER A 94 -0.96 -17.18 2.74
C SER A 94 -0.63 -17.23 4.23
N SER A 95 0.59 -17.69 4.57
CA SER A 95 1.13 -17.60 5.94
C SER A 95 1.74 -16.22 6.21
N ASP A 96 1.86 -15.85 7.48
CA ASP A 96 2.54 -14.61 7.92
C ASP A 96 3.95 -14.46 7.33
N ASP A 97 4.71 -15.57 7.24
CA ASP A 97 6.06 -15.57 6.65
C ASP A 97 6.03 -15.30 5.14
N SER A 98 5.03 -15.83 4.43
CA SER A 98 4.83 -15.57 3.00
C SER A 98 4.53 -14.09 2.75
N ILE A 99 3.66 -13.49 3.59
CA ILE A 99 3.33 -12.07 3.53
C ILE A 99 4.58 -11.22 3.84
N ARG A 100 5.40 -11.61 4.83
CA ARG A 100 6.65 -10.94 5.16
C ARG A 100 7.64 -10.96 4.00
N ILE A 101 7.79 -12.10 3.32
CA ILE A 101 8.66 -12.23 2.14
C ILE A 101 8.15 -11.36 0.99
N ILE A 102 6.84 -11.34 0.73
CA ILE A 102 6.23 -10.51 -0.32
C ILE A 102 6.50 -9.02 -0.05
N ILE A 103 6.22 -8.54 1.17
CA ILE A 103 6.42 -7.14 1.55
C ILE A 103 7.91 -6.76 1.46
N GLY A 104 8.81 -7.62 1.96
CA GLY A 104 10.26 -7.40 1.86
C GLY A 104 10.74 -7.34 0.41
N THR A 105 10.23 -8.23 -0.45
CA THR A 105 10.57 -8.25 -1.88
C THR A 105 10.08 -6.97 -2.58
N ILE A 106 8.85 -6.54 -2.31
CA ILE A 106 8.30 -5.28 -2.86
C ILE A 106 9.15 -4.08 -2.41
N ALA A 107 9.56 -4.04 -1.15
CA ALA A 107 10.42 -2.96 -0.64
C ALA A 107 11.78 -2.92 -1.35
N ILE A 108 12.43 -4.07 -1.54
CA ILE A 108 13.72 -4.15 -2.26
C ILE A 108 13.56 -3.75 -3.74
N LEU A 109 12.54 -4.28 -4.42
CA LEU A 109 12.23 -3.93 -5.81
C LEU A 109 11.96 -2.45 -5.97
N PHE A 110 11.26 -1.85 -5.00
CA PHE A 110 10.98 -0.42 -5.00
C PHE A 110 12.25 0.41 -4.86
N ILE A 111 13.17 0.06 -3.96
CA ILE A 111 14.47 0.75 -3.80
C ILE A 111 15.27 0.65 -5.10
N LEU A 112 15.37 -0.55 -5.68
CA LEU A 112 16.04 -0.77 -6.96
C LEU A 112 15.41 0.09 -8.07
N PHE A 113 14.08 0.07 -8.18
CA PHE A 113 13.36 0.88 -9.15
C PHE A 113 13.57 2.37 -8.93
N SER A 114 13.56 2.85 -7.69
CA SER A 114 13.79 4.25 -7.35
C SER A 114 15.20 4.72 -7.70
N ILE A 115 16.21 3.86 -7.62
CA ILE A 115 17.59 4.19 -8.02
C ILE A 115 17.72 4.23 -9.55
N ILE A 116 17.05 3.30 -10.25
CA ILE A 116 17.07 3.17 -11.71
C ILE A 116 16.24 4.28 -12.38
N GLN A 117 15.13 4.70 -11.77
CA GLN A 117 14.24 5.74 -12.24
C GLN A 117 14.82 7.14 -11.96
N LYS A 118 16.02 7.39 -12.47
CA LYS A 118 16.69 8.69 -12.42
C LYS A 118 16.29 9.62 -13.59
N ASN A 119 15.58 9.09 -14.58
CA ASN A 119 15.07 9.81 -15.74
C ASN A 119 13.53 9.79 -15.75
N ASP A 120 12.93 10.97 -15.90
CA ASP A 120 11.49 11.19 -16.11
C ASP A 120 11.05 10.68 -17.48
N PHE A 121 11.17 9.37 -17.73
CA PHE A 121 10.43 8.76 -18.82
C PHE A 121 8.96 8.78 -18.43
N PHE A 122 8.25 9.84 -18.84
CA PHE A 122 6.81 9.93 -18.78
C PHE A 122 6.22 8.78 -19.61
N ILE A 123 5.99 7.65 -18.96
CA ILE A 123 5.32 6.52 -19.57
C ILE A 123 3.91 7.00 -19.93
N LYS A 124 3.63 7.11 -21.23
CA LYS A 124 2.32 7.55 -21.70
C LYS A 124 1.23 6.64 -21.11
N PRO A 125 0.23 7.19 -20.40
CA PRO A 125 -0.82 6.40 -19.82
C PRO A 125 -1.60 5.71 -20.94
N THR A 126 -1.73 4.39 -20.85
CA THR A 126 -2.46 3.56 -21.82
C THR A 126 -3.49 2.72 -21.08
N LYS A 127 -4.66 2.48 -21.68
CA LYS A 127 -5.74 1.69 -21.08
C LYS A 127 -5.26 0.31 -20.60
N ALA A 128 -4.46 -0.39 -21.41
CA ALA A 128 -3.91 -1.71 -21.05
C ALA A 128 -3.01 -1.66 -19.80
N LYS A 129 -2.15 -0.64 -19.71
CA LYS A 129 -1.29 -0.42 -18.53
C LYS A 129 -2.14 -0.08 -17.31
N GLY A 130 -3.16 0.78 -17.47
CA GLY A 130 -4.10 1.12 -16.40
C GLY A 130 -4.80 -0.13 -15.84
N ILE A 131 -5.32 -0.99 -16.71
CA ILE A 131 -5.99 -2.24 -16.31
C ILE A 131 -5.01 -3.17 -15.57
N PHE A 132 -3.84 -3.41 -16.15
CA PHE A 132 -2.84 -4.31 -15.56
C PHE A 132 -2.39 -3.82 -14.18
N TRP A 133 -1.94 -2.57 -14.08
CA TRP A 133 -1.42 -2.00 -12.82
C TRP A 133 -2.51 -1.82 -11.77
N SER A 134 -3.77 -1.57 -12.16
CA SER A 134 -4.88 -1.49 -11.21
C SER A 134 -5.22 -2.85 -10.61
N SER A 135 -5.16 -3.93 -11.41
CA SER A 135 -5.35 -5.29 -10.90
C SER A 135 -4.22 -5.71 -9.96
N VAL A 136 -2.97 -5.50 -10.37
CA VAL A 136 -1.80 -5.77 -9.51
C VAL A 136 -1.87 -4.97 -8.21
N GLY A 137 -2.20 -3.68 -8.29
CA GLY A 137 -2.37 -2.81 -7.13
C GLY A 137 -3.50 -3.24 -6.20
N GLY A 138 -4.65 -3.67 -6.75
CA GLY A 138 -5.76 -4.21 -5.96
C GLY A 138 -5.37 -5.50 -5.23
N TYR A 139 -4.66 -6.41 -5.90
CA TYR A 139 -4.17 -7.66 -5.32
C TYR A 139 -3.17 -7.42 -4.18
N THR A 140 -2.13 -6.61 -4.42
CA THR A 140 -1.10 -6.33 -3.41
C THR A 140 -1.65 -5.54 -2.25
N SER A 141 -2.52 -4.55 -2.49
CA SER A 141 -3.17 -3.78 -1.43
C SER A 141 -4.05 -4.67 -0.56
N PHE A 142 -4.79 -5.60 -1.14
CA PHE A 142 -5.61 -6.53 -0.37
C PHE A 142 -4.71 -7.41 0.51
N ILE A 143 -3.74 -8.12 -0.07
CA ILE A 143 -2.88 -9.06 0.69
C ILE A 143 -2.16 -8.41 1.86
N ILE A 144 -1.73 -7.15 1.71
CA ILE A 144 -0.99 -6.44 2.75
C ILE A 144 -1.93 -5.95 3.87
N HIS A 145 -3.22 -5.72 3.61
CA HIS A 145 -4.16 -5.11 4.56
C HIS A 145 -5.31 -6.04 5.00
N SER A 146 -5.45 -7.21 4.40
CA SER A 146 -6.44 -8.24 4.77
C SER A 146 -5.93 -9.20 5.84
N GLY A 147 -4.69 -8.99 6.29
CA GLY A 147 -4.00 -9.69 7.38
C GLY A 147 -4.63 -9.43 8.73
#